data_AF-A0A227GE33-F1
#
_entry.id   AF-A0A227GE33-F1
#
_cell.length_a   1.000
_cell.length_b   1.000
_cell.length_c   1.000
_cell.angle_alpha   90.00
_cell.angle_beta   90.00
_cell.angle_gamma   90.00
#
_symmetry.space_group_name_H-M   'P 1'
#
loop_
_entity.id
_entity.type
_entity.pdbx_description
1 polymer ?
#
loop_
_entity_poly.entity_id
_entity_poly.type
_entity_poly.pdbx_seq_one_letter_code
_entity_poly.pdbx_strand_id
1 'polypeptide(L)' 'SKLAGYFQNEGYKVSEAESGAEMREVLQGGDVDLIMLDINLPGEDGLMLTRELRSQSDIGIILVTGRTDSI' A
#
# COMPACT_ATOMS: atom_id res chain seq x y z
N SER A 1 -5.92 -9.99 4.62
CA SER A 1 -5.75 -9.54 6.02
C SER A 1 -7.06 -9.04 6.62
N LYS A 2 -7.13 -8.78 7.95
CA LYS A 2 -8.32 -8.19 8.61
C LYS A 2 -8.67 -6.82 8.02
N LEU A 3 -7.67 -6.02 7.69
CA LEU A 3 -7.84 -4.71 7.05
C LEU A 3 -8.45 -4.84 5.64
N ALA A 4 -7.90 -5.75 4.82
CA ALA A 4 -8.44 -6.02 3.50
C ALA A 4 -9.91 -6.46 3.55
N GLY A 5 -10.28 -7.33 4.49
CA GLY A 5 -11.65 -7.79 4.67
C GLY A 5 -12.63 -6.66 5.03
N TYR A 6 -12.20 -5.66 5.82
CA TYR A 6 -13.04 -4.48 6.09
C TYR A 6 -13.33 -3.68 4.82
N PHE A 7 -12.31 -3.38 4.01
CA PHE A 7 -12.51 -2.63 2.76
C PHE A 7 -13.32 -3.44 1.73
N GLN A 8 -13.10 -4.74 1.63
CA GLN A 8 -13.90 -5.60 0.75
C GLN A 8 -15.39 -5.59 1.17
N ASN A 9 -15.69 -5.62 2.46
CA ASN A 9 -17.07 -5.54 2.96
C ASN A 9 -17.74 -4.19 2.64
N GLU A 10 -16.98 -3.11 2.60
CA GLU A 10 -17.47 -1.79 2.17
C GLU A 10 -17.58 -1.65 0.64
N GLY A 11 -17.28 -2.72 -0.12
CA GLY A 11 -17.45 -2.79 -1.57
C GLY A 11 -16.25 -2.38 -2.40
N TYR A 12 -15.08 -2.19 -1.79
CA TYR A 12 -13.85 -1.86 -2.51
C TYR A 12 -13.20 -3.10 -3.14
N LYS A 13 -12.58 -2.94 -4.32
CA LYS A 13 -11.66 -3.94 -4.89
C LYS A 13 -10.32 -3.81 -4.17
N VAL A 14 -9.89 -4.87 -3.48
CA VAL A 14 -8.67 -4.85 -2.68
C VAL A 14 -7.69 -5.89 -3.21
N SER A 15 -6.46 -5.45 -3.46
CA SER A 15 -5.30 -6.29 -3.71
C SER A 15 -4.33 -6.14 -2.53
N GLU A 16 -3.72 -7.23 -2.10
CA GLU A 16 -2.71 -7.23 -1.04
C GLU A 16 -1.32 -7.48 -1.66
N ALA A 17 -0.30 -6.84 -1.12
CA ALA A 17 1.10 -7.02 -1.49
C ALA A 17 1.96 -6.97 -0.24
N GLU A 18 2.86 -7.94 -0.08
CA GLU A 18 3.77 -8.07 1.07
C GLU A 18 5.16 -7.48 0.79
N SER A 19 5.40 -7.03 -0.45
CA SER A 19 6.64 -6.38 -0.88
C SER A 19 6.37 -5.33 -1.94
N GLY A 20 7.33 -4.42 -2.18
CA GLY A 20 7.23 -3.48 -3.28
C GLY A 20 7.30 -4.16 -4.65
N ALA A 21 7.89 -5.36 -4.77
CA ALA A 21 7.86 -6.13 -6.00
C ALA A 21 6.43 -6.57 -6.34
N GLU A 22 5.73 -7.21 -5.41
CA GLU A 22 4.31 -7.60 -5.57
C GLU A 22 3.42 -6.39 -5.82
N MET A 23 3.67 -5.28 -5.11
CA MET A 23 2.92 -4.04 -5.33
C MET A 23 3.08 -3.53 -6.77
N ARG A 24 4.29 -3.57 -7.34
CA ARG A 24 4.52 -3.17 -8.74
C ARG A 24 3.80 -4.07 -9.73
N GLU A 25 3.70 -5.37 -9.47
CA GLU A 25 2.92 -6.30 -10.29
C GLU A 25 1.43 -5.95 -10.27
N VAL A 26 0.87 -5.65 -9.08
CA VAL A 26 -0.52 -5.20 -8.95
C VAL A 26 -0.77 -3.90 -9.72
N LEU A 27 0.16 -2.95 -9.65
CA LEU A 27 0.02 -1.64 -10.30
C LEU A 27 0.07 -1.71 -11.83
N GLN A 28 0.76 -2.70 -12.41
CA GLN A 28 0.76 -2.92 -13.87
C GLN A 28 -0.63 -3.23 -14.42
N GLY A 29 -1.56 -3.69 -13.57
CA GLY A 29 -2.95 -3.92 -13.93
C GLY A 29 -3.76 -2.64 -14.19
N GLY A 30 -3.29 -1.47 -13.75
CA GLY A 30 -3.87 -0.16 -14.07
C GLY A 30 -5.14 0.25 -13.32
N ASP A 31 -5.70 -0.61 -12.46
CA ASP A 31 -7.00 -0.38 -11.79
C ASP A 31 -6.88 0.04 -10.31
N VAL A 32 -5.79 0.72 -9.91
CA VAL A 32 -5.57 1.10 -8.51
C VAL A 32 -5.79 2.60 -8.34
N ASP A 33 -6.80 2.99 -7.56
CA ASP A 33 -7.09 4.41 -7.27
C ASP A 33 -6.38 4.91 -5.99
N LEU A 34 -6.09 4.00 -5.07
CA LEU A 34 -5.56 4.30 -3.73
C LEU A 34 -4.58 3.21 -3.27
N ILE A 35 -3.44 3.64 -2.73
CA ILE A 35 -2.44 2.77 -2.09
C ILE A 35 -2.40 3.07 -0.60
N MET A 36 -2.51 2.03 0.21
CA MET A 36 -2.19 2.08 1.64
C MET A 36 -0.79 1.49 1.83
N LEU A 37 0.18 2.31 2.23
CA LEU A 37 1.57 1.90 2.33
C LEU A 37 2.06 2.00 3.78
N ASP A 38 2.59 0.90 4.31
CA ASP A 38 3.28 0.89 5.61
C ASP A 38 4.69 1.48 5.45
N ILE A 39 5.05 2.44 6.30
CA ILE A 39 6.42 2.99 6.35
C ILE A 39 7.40 1.96 6.90
N ASN A 40 6.97 1.06 7.77
CA ASN A 40 7.82 0.05 8.43
C ASN A 40 7.92 -1.26 7.64
N LEU A 41 7.67 -1.23 6.32
CA LEU A 41 7.73 -2.43 5.48
C LEU A 41 9.12 -3.10 5.57
N PRO A 42 9.22 -4.38 5.99
CA PRO A 42 10.51 -5.03 6.13
C PRO A 42 11.23 -5.12 4.78
N GLY A 43 12.48 -4.66 4.72
CA GLY A 43 13.31 -4.78 3.53
C GLY A 43 13.12 -3.68 2.48
N GLU A 44 12.20 -2.73 2.68
CA GLU A 44 12.04 -1.56 1.80
C GLU A 44 11.89 -0.27 2.61
N ASP A 45 12.41 0.84 2.07
CA ASP A 45 12.17 2.17 2.62
C ASP A 45 10.85 2.71 2.05
N GLY A 46 9.78 2.69 2.85
CA GLY A 46 8.45 3.12 2.44
C GLY A 46 8.39 4.57 1.93
N LEU A 47 9.29 5.46 2.37
CA LEU A 47 9.38 6.81 1.81
C LEU A 47 10.02 6.81 0.41
N MET A 48 11.05 6.00 0.19
CA MET A 48 11.66 5.86 -1.13
C MET A 48 10.67 5.27 -2.13
N LEU A 49 9.93 4.23 -1.71
CA LEU A 49 8.87 3.64 -2.53
C LEU A 49 7.76 4.66 -2.85
N THR A 50 7.35 5.48 -1.88
CA THR A 50 6.39 6.57 -2.11
C THR A 50 6.91 7.56 -3.15
N ARG A 51 8.19 7.97 -3.07
CA ARG A 51 8.80 8.89 -4.04
C ARG A 51 8.83 8.29 -5.45
N GLU A 52 9.16 7.01 -5.57
CA GLU A 52 9.13 6.29 -6.85
C GLU A 52 7.70 6.24 -7.42
N LEU A 53 6.70 5.91 -6.60
CA LEU A 53 5.31 5.87 -7.03
C LEU A 53 4.78 7.25 -7.45
N ARG A 54 5.30 8.34 -6.87
CA ARG A 54 4.95 9.72 -7.25
C ARG A 54 5.65 10.23 -8.48
N SER A 55 6.78 9.66 -8.88
CA SER A 55 7.39 10.03 -10.17
C SER A 55 6.68 9.37 -11.35
N GLN A 56 5.91 8.30 -11.11
CA GLN A 56 5.32 7.47 -12.17
C GLN A 56 3.79 7.55 -12.26
N SER A 57 3.12 8.09 -11.24
CA SER A 57 1.67 8.02 -11.11
C SER A 57 1.12 9.15 -10.25
N ASP A 58 -0.18 9.43 -10.39
CA ASP A 58 -0.96 10.35 -9.56
C ASP A 58 -1.92 9.65 -8.56
N ILE A 59 -1.90 8.31 -8.49
CA ILE A 59 -2.67 7.49 -7.53
C ILE A 59 -2.59 8.02 -6.08
N GLY A 60 -3.70 8.03 -5.34
CA GLY A 60 -3.70 8.48 -3.95
C GLY A 60 -2.83 7.57 -3.06
N ILE A 61 -2.03 8.14 -2.15
CA ILE A 61 -1.22 7.36 -1.21
C ILE A 61 -1.58 7.77 0.23
N ILE A 62 -2.00 6.79 1.04
CA ILE A 62 -2.15 6.94 2.48
C ILE A 62 -1.00 6.19 3.14
N LEU A 63 -0.11 6.95 3.78
CA LEU A 63 0.93 6.39 4.61
C LEU A 63 0.31 5.90 5.92
N VAL A 64 0.45 4.61 6.18
CA VAL A 64 0.07 3.98 7.43
C VAL A 64 1.34 3.85 8.26
N THR A 65 1.31 4.34 9.49
CA THR A 65 2.40 4.13 10.45
C THR A 65 1.84 3.37 11.64
N GLY A 66 2.35 2.16 11.87
CA GLY A 66 2.10 1.44 13.10
C GLY A 66 2.90 2.09 14.23
N ARG A 67 2.24 2.79 15.16
CA ARG A 67 2.81 2.96 16.49
C ARG A 67 2.56 1.66 17.22
N THR A 68 3.61 0.85 17.41
CA THR A 68 3.57 -0.18 18.45
C THR A 68 3.58 0.57 19.79
N ASP A 69 2.41 1.02 20.24
CA ASP A 69 2.23 1.36 21.64
C ASP A 69 2.30 0.03 22.40
N SER A 70 3.52 -0.32 22.80
CA SER A 70 3.74 -1.29 23.85
C SER A 70 3.16 -0.68 25.13
N ILE A 71 1.92 -1.03 25.46
CA ILE A 71 1.40 -0.88 26.82
C ILE A 71 1.88 -2.08 27.64
#